data_AF-A0A934NAM7-F1
#
_entry.id   AF-A0A934NAM7-F1
#
_cell.length_a   1.000
_cell.length_b   1.000
_cell.length_c   1.000
_cell.angle_alpha   90.00
_cell.angle_beta   90.00
_cell.angle_gamma   90.00
#
_symmetry.space_group_name_H-M   'P 1'
#
loop_
_entity.id
_entity.type
_entity.pdbx_description
1 polymer ?
#
loop_
_entity_poly.entity_id
_entity_poly.type
_entity_poly.pdbx_seq_one_letter_code
_entity_poly.pdbx_strand_id
1 'polypeptide(L)' 'MPFAAVIKAHARRLKRSRYALWKNAENLTNKQAGKRAWIQCVNKPLFRAHLLKEYLRLVFQLPFADAVLILDEWMQWA' A
#
# COMPACT_ATOMS: atom_id res chain seq x y z
N MET A 1 4.65 -31.43 1.23
CA MET A 1 3.63 -30.44 1.65
C MET A 1 2.82 -30.01 0.43
N PRO A 2 1.49 -30.18 0.40
CA PRO A 2 0.72 -29.94 -0.81
C PRO A 2 0.62 -28.44 -1.11
N PHE A 3 0.94 -28.06 -2.35
CA PHE A 3 0.95 -26.69 -2.87
C PHE A 3 -0.32 -25.88 -2.51
N ALA A 4 -1.48 -26.54 -2.51
CA ALA A 4 -2.76 -25.95 -2.16
C ALA A 4 -2.82 -25.40 -0.71
N ALA A 5 -2.16 -26.05 0.25
CA ALA A 5 -2.13 -25.59 1.64
C ALA A 5 -1.32 -24.29 1.79
N VAL A 6 -0.25 -24.13 1.00
CA VAL A 6 0.60 -22.94 0.96
C VAL A 6 -0.16 -21.74 0.40
N ILE A 7 -0.86 -21.93 -0.73
CA ILE A 7 -1.70 -20.88 -1.35
C ILE A 7 -2.80 -20.42 -0.38
N LYS A 8 -3.48 -21.36 0.29
CA LYS A 8 -4.53 -21.06 1.26
C LYS A 8 -4.00 -20.31 2.50
N ALA A 9 -2.76 -20.59 2.93
CA ALA A 9 -2.11 -19.86 4.01
C ALA A 9 -1.69 -18.44 3.57
N HIS A 10 -1.18 -18.29 2.34
CA HIS A 10 -0.82 -17.00 1.75
C HIS A 10 -2.03 -16.07 1.62
N ALA A 11 -3.13 -16.57 1.06
CA ALA A 11 -4.38 -15.80 0.92
C ALA A 11 -4.91 -15.34 2.30
N ARG A 12 -4.85 -16.21 3.32
CA ARG A 12 -5.22 -15.85 4.70
C ARG A 12 -4.32 -14.77 5.30
N ARG A 13 -3.00 -14.82 5.06
CA ARG A 13 -2.06 -13.79 5.52
C ARG A 13 -2.29 -12.44 4.85
N LEU A 14 -2.64 -12.44 3.56
CA LEU A 14 -2.99 -11.24 2.80
C LEU A 14 -4.32 -10.62 3.28
N LYS A 15 -5.36 -11.42 3.49
CA LYS A 15 -6.65 -10.93 4.03
C LYS A 15 -6.47 -10.22 5.38
N ARG A 16 -5.53 -10.68 6.20
CA ARG A 16 -5.23 -10.11 7.53
C ARG A 16 -4.24 -8.94 7.49
N SER A 17 -3.84 -8.44 6.32
CA SER A 17 -2.88 -7.34 6.20
C SER A 17 -3.50 -5.96 5.97
N ARG A 18 -4.84 -5.82 6.02
CA ARG A 18 -5.52 -4.52 5.79
C ARG A 18 -4.96 -3.37 6.63
N TYR A 19 -4.64 -3.63 7.90
CA TYR A 19 -4.19 -2.59 8.83
C TYR A 19 -2.82 -2.02 8.47
N ALA A 20 -1.96 -2.81 7.82
CA ALA A 20 -0.65 -2.33 7.37
C ALA A 20 -0.74 -1.43 6.12
N LEU A 21 -1.87 -1.47 5.40
CA LEU A 21 -2.13 -0.64 4.22
C LEU A 21 -3.01 0.58 4.53
N TRP A 22 -3.82 0.50 5.59
CA TRP A 22 -4.74 1.57 5.97
C TRP A 22 -4.05 2.67 6.80
N LYS A 23 -3.23 2.29 7.78
CA LYS A 23 -2.47 3.26 8.58
C LYS A 23 -1.50 4.07 7.71
N ASN A 24 -1.37 5.37 8.00
CA ASN A 24 -0.37 6.20 7.36
C ASN A 24 1.04 5.68 7.64
N ALA A 25 1.94 5.84 6.67
CA ALA A 25 3.31 5.35 6.75
C ALA A 25 4.03 5.77 8.05
N GLU A 26 3.84 7.02 8.46
CA GLU A 26 4.43 7.62 9.67
C GLU A 26 3.94 6.98 10.98
N ASN A 27 2.80 6.28 10.96
CA ASN A 27 2.15 5.70 12.14
C ASN A 27 2.30 4.17 12.23
N LEU A 28 3.16 3.58 11.39
CA LEU A 28 3.38 2.13 11.35
C LEU A 28 4.35 1.71 12.44
N THR A 29 4.01 0.65 13.19
CA THR A 29 5.00 -0.05 14.02
C THR A 29 5.98 -0.83 13.14
N ASN A 30 7.17 -1.16 13.64
CA ASN A 30 8.17 -1.97 12.90
C ASN A 30 7.57 -3.28 12.34
N LYS A 31 6.68 -3.93 13.09
CA LYS A 31 5.97 -5.14 12.63
C LYS A 31 5.05 -4.87 11.44
N GLN A 32 4.39 -3.70 11.42
CA GLN A 32 3.51 -3.29 10.34
C GLN A 32 4.29 -2.83 9.11
N ALA A 33 5.42 -2.12 9.29
CA ALA A 33 6.33 -1.78 8.21
C ALA A 33 6.89 -3.05 7.54
N GLY A 34 7.34 -4.04 8.32
CA GLY A 34 7.76 -5.34 7.79
C GLY A 34 6.65 -6.09 7.05
N LYS A 35 5.39 -5.98 7.51
CA LYS A 35 4.23 -6.51 6.80
C LYS A 35 4.02 -5.84 5.44
N ARG A 36 4.24 -4.53 5.35
CA ARG A 36 4.10 -3.74 4.12
C ARG A 36 5.18 -4.12 3.10
N ALA A 37 6.43 -4.23 3.55
CA ALA A 37 7.54 -4.73 2.73
C ALA A 37 7.28 -6.16 2.22
N TRP A 38 6.70 -7.02 3.07
CA TRP A 38 6.30 -8.35 2.63
C TRP A 38 5.22 -8.29 1.53
N ILE A 39 4.20 -7.43 1.64
CA ILE A 39 3.15 -7.25 0.62
C ILE A 39 3.75 -6.82 -0.73
N GLN A 40 4.72 -5.91 -0.72
CA GLN A 40 5.43 -5.47 -1.93
C GLN A 40 6.03 -6.66 -2.70
N CYS A 41 6.61 -7.63 -1.99
CA CYS A 41 7.19 -8.82 -2.59
C CYS A 41 6.14 -9.83 -3.08
N VAL A 42 5.02 -9.99 -2.36
CA VAL A 42 4.06 -11.09 -2.63
C VAL A 42 2.85 -10.70 -3.47
N ASN A 43 2.50 -9.42 -3.57
CA ASN A 43 1.34 -8.95 -4.33
C ASN A 43 1.58 -7.53 -4.87
N LYS A 44 2.25 -7.46 -6.02
CA LYS A 44 2.58 -6.20 -6.69
C LYS A 44 1.34 -5.36 -7.05
N PRO A 45 0.23 -5.91 -7.59
CA PRO A 45 -0.98 -5.13 -7.85
C PRO A 45 -1.56 -4.48 -6.60
N LEU A 46 -1.65 -5.22 -5.49
CA LEU A 46 -2.14 -4.67 -4.22
C LEU A 46 -1.21 -3.58 -3.69
N PHE A 47 0.10 -3.76 -3.84
CA PHE A 47 1.07 -2.76 -3.44
C PHE A 47 1.01 -1.50 -4.32
N ARG A 48 0.80 -1.63 -5.64
CA ARG A 48 0.56 -0.48 -6.53
C ARG A 48 -0.69 0.30 -6.10
N ALA A 49 -1.79 -0.38 -5.82
CA ALA A 49 -3.00 0.27 -5.31
C ALA A 49 -2.76 1.00 -3.99
N HIS A 50 -1.94 0.44 -3.10
CA HIS A 50 -1.51 1.13 -1.88
C HIS A 50 -0.70 2.39 -2.17
N LEU A 51 0.26 2.33 -3.09
CA LEU A 51 1.05 3.50 -3.50
C LEU A 51 0.18 4.59 -4.13
N LEU A 52 -0.80 4.23 -4.97
CA LEU A 52 -1.77 5.19 -5.53
C LEU A 52 -2.53 5.94 -4.45
N LYS A 53 -3.01 5.23 -3.43
CA LYS A 53 -3.68 5.84 -2.28
C LYS A 53 -2.73 6.77 -1.51
N GLU A 54 -1.50 6.34 -1.21
CA GLU A 54 -0.56 7.16 -0.43
C GLU A 54 -0.09 8.39 -1.21
N TYR A 55 0.07 8.28 -2.53
CA TYR A 55 0.44 9.42 -3.38
C TYR A 55 -0.70 10.43 -3.49
N LEU A 56 -1.95 9.97 -3.68
CA LEU A 56 -3.12 10.85 -3.64
C LEU A 56 -3.27 11.56 -2.29
N ARG A 57 -2.91 10.91 -1.19
CA ARG A 57 -2.95 11.53 0.14
C ARG A 57 -2.05 12.77 0.22
N LEU A 58 -0.92 12.80 -0.49
CA LEU A 58 -0.02 13.96 -0.49
C LEU A 58 -0.69 15.22 -1.04
N VAL A 59 -1.61 15.09 -2.01
CA VAL A 59 -2.39 16.21 -2.56
C VAL A 59 -3.12 16.98 -1.46
N PHE A 60 -3.61 16.29 -0.42
CA PHE A 60 -4.34 16.91 0.69
C PHE A 60 -3.44 17.47 1.81
N GLN A 61 -2.13 17.28 1.72
CA GLN A 61 -1.15 17.74 2.72
C GLN A 61 -0.34 18.94 2.26
N LEU A 62 -0.37 19.23 0.96
CA LEU A 62 0.44 20.26 0.33
C LEU A 62 -0.35 21.57 0.16
N PRO A 63 0.36 22.72 0.08
CA PRO A 63 -0.23 23.98 -0.36
C PRO A 63 -0.87 23.84 -1.75
N PHE A 64 -1.87 24.67 -2.06
CA PHE A 64 -2.66 24.55 -3.28
C PHE A 64 -1.83 24.45 -4.57
N ALA A 65 -0.79 25.29 -4.72
CA ALA A 65 0.06 25.29 -5.91
C ALA A 65 0.75 23.93 -6.14
N ASP A 66 1.31 23.35 -5.08
CA ASP A 66 1.99 22.05 -5.12
C ASP A 66 0.97 20.91 -5.26
N ALA A 67 -0.18 21.02 -4.61
CA ALA A 67 -1.26 20.04 -4.67
C ALA A 67 -1.79 19.86 -6.10
N VAL A 68 -1.92 20.95 -6.87
CA VAL A 68 -2.34 20.90 -8.29
C VAL A 68 -1.31 20.14 -9.14
N LEU A 69 -0.02 20.42 -8.96
CA LEU A 69 1.05 19.75 -9.70
C LEU A 69 1.07 18.24 -9.40
N ILE A 70 1.05 17.87 -8.11
CA ILE A 70 1.05 16.47 -7.69
C ILE A 70 -0.21 15.74 -8.13
N LEU A 71 -1.37 16.41 -8.14
CA LEU A 71 -2.60 15.81 -8.62
C LEU A 71 -2.52 15.50 -10.13
N ASP A 72 -1.92 16.38 -10.93
CA ASP A 72 -1.71 16.13 -12.35
C ASP A 72 -0.79 14.93 -12.59
N GLU A 73 0.34 14.87 -11.87
CA GLU A 73 1.25 13.70 -11.91
C GLU A 73 0.54 12.41 -11.48
N TRP A 74 -0.30 12.48 -10.45
CA TRP A 74 -1.09 11.34 -9.99
C TRP A 74 -2.07 10.84 -11.05
N MET A 75 -2.78 11.75 -11.74
CA MET A 75 -3.71 11.40 -12.81
C MET A 75 -3.02 10.72 -14.00
N GLN A 76 -1.78 11.09 -14.31
CA GLN A 76 -1.00 10.46 -15.37
C GLN A 76 -0.53 9.04 -15.00
N TRP A 77 -0.33 8.76 -13.72
CA TRP A 77 0.16 7.47 -13.25
C TRP A 77 -0.95 6.45 -12.92
N ALA A 78 -2.12 6.91 -12.47
CA ALA A 78 -3.22 6.08 -11.97
C ALA A 78 -3.76 5.08 -12.98
#